data_AF-A0A7W8WHD0-F1
#
_entry.id   AF-A0A7W8WHD0-F1
#
_cell.length_a   1.000
_cell.length_b   1.000
_cell.length_c   1.000
_cell.angle_alpha   90.00
_cell.angle_beta   90.00
_cell.angle_gamma   90.00
#
_symmetry.space_group_name_H-M   'P 1'
#
loop_
_entity.id
_entity.type
_entity.pdbx_description
1 polymer ?
#
loop_
_entity_poly.entity_id
_entity_poly.type
_entity_poly.pdbx_seq_one_letter_code
_entity_poly.pdbx_strand_id
1 'polypeptide(L)'
;MFDAEIAATLLNRWDLKRASPGDRPPLNLLQEGNLHFKYQGGNIGADDSAADRCLRVECLTFPDGSRALRVAESDGQSGWSLWTAAEPIRTRETSARIEHVDIS
;
A
#
# COMPACT_ATOMS: atom_id res chain seq x y z
N MET A 1 3.80 14.27 -0.03
CA MET A 1 3.84 13.40 1.16
C MET A 1 2.52 13.39 1.93
N PHE A 2 1.73 14.48 1.90
CA PHE A 2 0.49 14.55 2.70
C PHE A 2 -0.62 13.59 2.24
N ASP A 3 -0.74 13.28 0.95
CA ASP A 3 -1.89 12.54 0.43
C ASP A 3 -2.02 11.13 1.05
N ALA A 4 -0.92 10.42 1.23
CA ALA A 4 -0.90 9.10 1.88
C ALA A 4 -1.28 9.16 3.36
N GLU A 5 -0.79 10.17 4.10
CA GLU A 5 -1.11 10.36 5.52
C GLU A 5 -2.56 10.78 5.72
N ILE A 6 -3.06 11.67 4.87
CA ILE A 6 -4.46 12.09 4.84
C ILE A 6 -5.34 10.88 4.56
N ALA A 7 -5.01 10.09 3.53
CA ALA A 7 -5.77 8.90 3.18
C ALA A 7 -5.78 7.88 4.32
N ALA A 8 -4.62 7.54 4.90
CA ALA A 8 -4.54 6.62 6.03
C ALA A 8 -5.39 7.10 7.22
N THR A 9 -5.32 8.39 7.54
CA THR A 9 -6.11 8.99 8.63
C THR A 9 -7.61 8.90 8.38
N LEU A 10 -8.07 9.24 7.17
CA LEU A 10 -9.48 9.22 6.80
C LEU A 10 -10.04 7.78 6.80
N LEU A 11 -9.29 6.84 6.23
CA LEU A 11 -9.68 5.43 6.17
C LEU A 11 -9.73 4.81 7.57
N ASN A 12 -8.71 5.05 8.42
CA ASN A 12 -8.71 4.57 9.80
C ASN A 12 -9.88 5.15 10.60
N ARG A 13 -10.18 6.44 10.43
CA ARG A 13 -11.32 7.09 11.08
C ARG A 13 -12.65 6.50 10.62
N TRP A 14 -12.76 6.15 9.34
CA TRP A 14 -13.95 5.50 8.80
C TRP A 14 -14.12 4.09 9.36
N ASP A 15 -13.05 3.28 9.36
CA ASP A 15 -13.05 1.91 9.89
C ASP A 15 -13.45 1.90 11.37
N LEU A 16 -12.94 2.83 12.18
CA LEU A 16 -13.30 2.97 13.60
C LEU A 16 -14.77 3.37 13.83
N LYS A 17 -15.41 4.04 12.87
CA LYS A 17 -16.81 4.49 12.99
C LYS A 17 -17.83 3.45 12.54
N ARG A 18 -17.39 2.35 11.91
CA ARG A 18 -18.29 1.32 11.39
C ARG A 18 -18.27 0.07 12.26
N ALA A 19 -19.45 -0.36 12.69
CA ALA A 19 -19.64 -1.54 13.56
C ALA A 19 -19.55 -2.90 12.83
N SER A 20 -19.24 -2.93 11.53
CA SER A 20 -19.21 -4.18 10.74
C SER A 20 -18.03 -4.19 9.75
N PRO A 21 -17.04 -5.09 9.95
CA PRO A 21 -15.93 -5.28 9.03
C PRO A 21 -16.40 -6.16 7.86
N GLY A 22 -16.52 -5.59 6.66
CA GLY A 22 -16.94 -6.38 5.49
C GLY A 22 -17.17 -5.57 4.22
N ASP A 23 -17.54 -4.30 4.36
CA ASP A 23 -17.64 -3.42 3.19
C ASP A 23 -16.25 -2.97 2.75
N ARG A 24 -16.03 -2.98 1.44
CA ARG A 24 -14.80 -2.49 0.80
C ARG A 24 -14.45 -1.11 1.39
N PRO A 25 -13.15 -0.82 1.62
CA PRO A 25 -12.73 0.50 2.10
C PRO A 25 -13.36 1.56 1.19
N PRO A 26 -13.89 2.66 1.74
CA PRO A 26 -14.61 3.65 0.94
C PRO A 26 -13.58 4.44 0.13
N LEU A 27 -13.06 3.85 -0.94
CA LEU A 27 -12.21 4.54 -1.91
C LEU A 27 -12.93 5.79 -2.45
N ASN A 28 -14.27 5.77 -2.45
CA ASN A 28 -15.13 6.91 -2.74
C ASN A 28 -14.88 8.10 -1.80
N LEU A 29 -14.63 7.88 -0.50
CA LEU A 29 -14.32 8.95 0.47
C LEU A 29 -13.07 9.73 0.05
N LEU A 30 -12.07 9.02 -0.47
CA LEU A 30 -10.83 9.64 -0.94
C LEU A 30 -11.07 10.41 -2.24
N GLN A 31 -11.89 9.85 -3.14
CA GLN A 31 -12.28 10.51 -4.38
C GLN A 31 -13.12 11.78 -4.13
N GLU A 32 -14.03 11.77 -3.15
CA GLU A 32 -14.77 12.96 -2.70
C GLU A 32 -13.83 14.04 -2.16
N GLY A 33 -12.73 13.64 -1.52
CA GLY A 33 -11.65 14.53 -1.08
C GLY A 33 -10.70 14.98 -2.20
N ASN A 34 -11.01 14.68 -3.47
CA ASN A 34 -10.15 14.93 -4.64
C ASN A 34 -8.74 14.31 -4.54
N LEU A 35 -8.58 13.21 -3.80
CA LEU A 35 -7.33 12.46 -3.76
C LEU A 35 -7.26 11.57 -5.00
N HIS A 36 -6.22 11.76 -5.80
CA HIS A 36 -5.91 10.91 -6.94
C HIS A 36 -5.00 9.76 -6.48
N PHE A 37 -5.38 8.51 -6.78
CA PHE A 37 -4.58 7.35 -6.40
C PHE A 37 -4.84 6.17 -7.34
N LYS A 38 -3.90 5.23 -7.35
CA LYS A 38 -4.06 3.89 -7.92
C LYS A 38 -4.25 2.88 -6.80
N TYR A 39 -5.31 2.08 -6.86
CA TYR A 39 -5.56 1.00 -5.91
C TYR A 39 -4.96 -0.32 -6.43
N GLN A 40 -4.27 -1.05 -5.56
CA GLN A 40 -3.78 -2.40 -5.79
C GLN A 40 -4.12 -3.25 -4.57
N GLY A 41 -4.76 -4.40 -4.80
CA GLY A 41 -5.07 -5.36 -3.74
C GLY A 41 -4.71 -6.76 -4.21
N GLY A 42 -4.22 -7.60 -3.31
CA GLY A 42 -3.82 -8.96 -3.66
C GLY A 42 -3.47 -9.82 -2.46
N ASN A 43 -3.18 -11.08 -2.76
CA ASN A 43 -2.73 -12.08 -1.80
C ASN A 43 -1.24 -12.34 -2.02
N ILE A 44 -0.47 -12.34 -0.95
CA ILE A 44 0.96 -12.66 -0.92
C ILE A 44 1.10 -13.97 -0.17
N GLY A 45 1.54 -15.02 -0.86
CA GLY A 45 1.86 -16.32 -0.28
C GLY A 45 3.23 -16.80 -0.77
N ALA A 46 3.86 -17.67 0.01
CA ALA A 46 5.05 -18.39 -0.46
C ALA A 46 4.62 -19.62 -1.26
N ASP A 47 5.17 -19.79 -2.47
CA ASP A 47 4.76 -20.86 -3.39
C ASP A 47 5.11 -22.28 -2.91
N ASP A 48 5.98 -22.45 -1.90
CA ASP A 48 6.63 -23.74 -1.61
C ASP A 48 6.55 -24.23 -0.15
N SER A 49 5.65 -23.65 0.66
CA SER A 49 5.42 -24.11 2.03
C SER A 49 3.94 -24.09 2.33
N ALA A 50 3.35 -25.29 2.44
CA ALA A 50 2.02 -25.57 2.96
C ALA A 50 1.28 -24.36 3.54
N ALA A 51 0.43 -23.74 2.72
CA ALA A 51 -0.87 -23.10 2.98
C ALA A 51 -1.14 -22.26 4.26
N ASP A 52 -0.18 -22.01 5.16
CA ASP A 52 -0.53 -21.51 6.50
C ASP A 52 -0.32 -20.02 6.70
N ARG A 53 0.37 -19.31 5.79
CA ARG A 53 0.61 -17.86 5.92
C ARG A 53 0.49 -17.13 4.60
N CYS A 54 -0.74 -16.99 4.15
CA CYS A 54 -1.10 -16.07 3.07
C CYS A 54 -1.50 -14.73 3.70
N LEU A 55 -0.94 -13.62 3.21
CA LEU A 55 -1.29 -12.27 3.62
C LEU A 55 -2.10 -11.59 2.53
N ARG A 56 -3.21 -10.97 2.91
CA ARG A 56 -3.92 -10.03 2.04
C ARG A 56 -3.32 -8.65 2.23
N VAL A 57 -3.10 -7.95 1.13
CA VAL A 57 -2.52 -6.61 1.13
C VAL A 57 -3.38 -5.70 0.27
N GLU A 58 -3.62 -4.49 0.78
CA GLU A 58 -4.17 -3.38 0.02
C GLU A 58 -3.19 -2.22 0.03
N CYS A 59 -3.04 -1.55 -1.12
CA CYS A 59 -2.12 -0.46 -1.32
C CYS A 59 -2.73 0.60 -2.24
N LEU A 60 -2.66 1.86 -1.80
CA LEU A 60 -2.95 3.06 -2.57
C LEU A 60 -1.63 3.71 -2.95
N THR A 61 -1.41 4.00 -4.22
CA THR A 61 -0.24 4.75 -4.70
C THR A 61 -0.67 6.11 -5.21
N PHE A 62 -0.06 7.17 -4.68
CA PHE A 62 -0.35 8.56 -5.01
C PHE A 62 0.60 9.09 -6.10
N PRO A 63 0.28 10.21 -6.79
CA PRO A 63 1.09 10.78 -7.85
C PRO A 63 2.52 11.14 -7.44
N ASP A 64 2.72 11.50 -6.16
CA ASP A 64 4.03 11.79 -5.58
C ASP A 64 4.86 10.52 -5.26
N GLY A 65 4.30 9.34 -5.52
CA GLY A 65 4.91 8.04 -5.24
C GLY A 65 4.75 7.56 -3.79
N SER A 66 4.12 8.37 -2.91
CA SER A 66 3.78 7.94 -1.56
C SER A 66 2.70 6.88 -1.61
N ARG A 67 2.59 6.10 -0.53
CA ARG A 67 1.66 4.97 -0.48
C ARG A 67 0.93 4.93 0.85
N ALA A 68 -0.34 4.54 0.82
CA ALA A 68 -1.07 4.09 2.01
C ALA A 68 -1.32 2.59 1.87
N LEU A 69 -0.97 1.79 2.88
CA LEU A 69 -1.13 0.34 2.81
C LEU A 69 -1.68 -0.25 4.11
N ARG A 70 -2.30 -1.41 4.00
CA ARG A 70 -2.69 -2.27 5.13
C ARG A 70 -2.58 -3.74 4.77
N VAL A 71 -2.52 -4.58 5.78
CA VAL A 71 -2.39 -6.03 5.63
C VAL A 71 -3.43 -6.75 6.49
N ALA A 72 -3.82 -7.95 6.09
CA ALA A 72 -4.62 -8.85 6.90
C ALA A 72 -4.09 -10.27 6.71
N GLU A 73 -4.25 -11.08 7.74
CA GLU A 73 -4.12 -12.53 7.56
C GLU A 73 -5.20 -13.03 6.59
N SER A 74 -4.85 -13.97 5.72
CA SER A 74 -5.79 -14.57 4.78
C SER A 74 -6.80 -15.49 5.46
N ASP A 75 -6.52 -15.95 6.68
CA ASP A 75 -7.43 -16.76 7.49
C ASP A 75 -8.66 -15.97 8.00
N GLY A 76 -8.60 -14.63 7.88
CA GLY A 76 -9.67 -13.71 8.27
C GLY A 76 -9.86 -13.52 9.78
N GLN A 77 -9.05 -14.16 10.63
CA GLN A 77 -9.29 -14.19 12.08
C GLN A 77 -8.93 -12.87 12.78
N SER A 78 -7.86 -12.20 12.35
CA SER A 78 -7.38 -10.96 12.98
C SER A 78 -7.93 -9.67 12.35
N GLY A 79 -8.70 -9.77 11.26
CA GLY A 79 -9.16 -8.60 10.52
C GLY A 79 -8.01 -7.85 9.82
N TRP A 80 -8.32 -6.67 9.29
CA TRP A 80 -7.32 -5.80 8.67
C TRP A 80 -6.55 -4.99 9.70
N SER A 81 -5.25 -4.81 9.46
CA SER A 81 -4.44 -3.80 10.13
C SER A 81 -4.98 -2.40 9.82
N LEU A 82 -4.57 -1.43 10.63
CA LEU A 82 -4.74 -0.01 10.28
C LEU A 82 -3.99 0.32 9.00
N TRP A 83 -4.52 1.28 8.25
CA TRP A 83 -3.81 1.92 7.14
C TRP A 83 -2.60 2.69 7.66
N THR A 84 -1.47 2.50 6.99
CA THR A 84 -0.20 3.15 7.31
C THR A 84 0.34 3.85 6.06
N ALA A 85 0.79 5.10 6.23
CA ALA A 85 1.44 5.87 5.18
C ALA A 85 2.92 5.50 5.06
N ALA A 86 3.43 5.46 3.83
CA ALA A 86 4.82 5.19 3.51
C ALA A 86 5.33 6.21 2.49
N GLU A 87 6.54 6.71 2.73
CA GLU A 87 7.22 7.63 1.83
C GLU A 87 7.51 7.00 0.45
N PRO A 88 7.62 7.82 -0.61
CA PRO A 88 8.07 7.36 -1.91
C PRO A 88 9.43 6.64 -1.79
N ILE A 89 9.57 5.49 -2.46
CA ILE A 89 10.88 4.83 -2.53
C ILE A 89 11.71 5.67 -3.47
N ARG A 90 12.71 6.37 -2.94
CA ARG A 90 13.71 7.03 -3.77
C ARG A 90 14.56 5.92 -4.38
N THR A 91 14.31 5.58 -5.64
CA THR A 91 15.25 4.75 -6.39
C THR A 91 16.54 5.53 -6.44
N ARG A 92 17.56 5.08 -5.71
CA ARG A 92 18.90 5.64 -5.85
C ARG A 92 19.31 5.33 -7.29
N GLU A 93 19.33 6.34 -8.15
CA GLU A 93 19.93 6.20 -9.47
C GLU A 93 21.38 5.79 -9.25
N THR A 94 21.67 4.51 -9.43
CA THR A 94 23.05 4.03 -9.53
C THR A 94 23.58 4.62 -10.82
N SER A 95 24.18 5.80 -10.71
CA SER A 95 24.95 6.41 -11.79
C SER A 95 26.05 5.43 -12.18
N ALA A 96 25.79 4.63 -13.20
CA ALA A 96 26.79 3.78 -13.82
C ALA A 96 27.79 4.72 -14.48
N ARG A 97 28.92 4.98 -13.80
CA ARG A 97 30.11 5.49 -14.47
C ARG A 97 30.55 4.40 -15.45
N ILE A 98 30.22 4.59 -16.72
CA ILE A 98 30.88 3.89 -17.81
C ILE A 98 32.27 4.50 -17.91
N GLU A 99 33.26 3.86 -17.29
CA GLU A 99 34.66 4.14 -17.62
C GLU A 99 34.94 3.46 -18.96
N HIS A 100 34.94 4.27 -20.01
CA HIS A 100 35.40 3.90 -21.34
C HIS A 100 36.92 3.72 -21.27
N VAL A 101 37.41 2.48 -21.25
CA VAL A 101 38.84 2.18 -21.42
C VAL A 101 39.06 1.90 -22.90
N ASP A 102 39.60 2.89 -23.61
CA ASP A 102 40.24 2.69 -24.91
C ASP A 102 41.51 1.87 -24.71
N ILE A 103 41.60 0.72 -25.38
CA ILE A 103 42.84 -0.05 -25.51
C ILE A 103 43.35 0.19 -26.93
N SER A 104 44.47 0.92 -27.03
CA SER A 104 45.28 1.05 -28.25
C SER A 104 46.16 -0.17 -28.48
#